data_AF-A0A836WKE6-F1
#
_entry.id   AF-A0A836WKE6-F1
#
_cell.length_a   1.000
_cell.length_b   1.000
_cell.length_c   1.000
_cell.angle_alpha   90.00
_cell.angle_beta   90.00
_cell.angle_gamma   90.00
#
_symmetry.space_group_name_H-M   'P 1'
#
loop_
_entity.id
_entity.type
_entity.pdbx_description
1 polymer ?
#
loop_
_entity_poly.entity_id
_entity_poly.type
_entity_poly.pdbx_seq_one_letter_code
_entity_poly.pdbx_strand_id
1 'polypeptide(L)' 'MPAKSRVAVLRTTPATVLRDYHELLNLARYQDFLPKDAPTSLKINISWHFFFPASSTT' A
#
# COMPACT_ATOMS: atom_id res chain seq x y z
N MET A 1 -8.50 -4.85 -24.02
CA MET A 1 -8.04 -5.68 -22.88
C MET A 1 -7.92 -4.77 -21.67
N PRO A 2 -8.42 -5.15 -20.48
CA PRO A 2 -8.20 -4.36 -19.27
C PRO A 2 -6.69 -4.21 -19.00
N ALA A 3 -6.29 -3.06 -18.47
CA ALA A 3 -4.89 -2.84 -18.10
C ALA A 3 -4.46 -3.86 -17.04
N LYS A 4 -3.22 -4.37 -17.12
CA LYS A 4 -2.67 -5.27 -16.10
C LYS A 4 -2.51 -4.51 -14.78
N SER A 5 -2.96 -5.12 -13.69
CA SER A 5 -2.73 -4.59 -12.34
C SER A 5 -1.23 -4.55 -12.01
N ARG A 6 -0.81 -3.51 -11.30
CA ARG A 6 0.55 -3.38 -10.76
C ARG A 6 0.55 -3.73 -9.29
N VAL A 7 1.45 -4.62 -8.88
CA VAL A 7 1.65 -5.03 -7.49
C VAL A 7 3.11 -4.74 -7.12
N ALA A 8 3.31 -4.08 -5.98
CA ALA A 8 4.64 -3.78 -5.43
C ALA A 8 4.77 -4.42 -4.04
N VAL A 9 5.92 -5.01 -3.77
CA VAL A 9 6.25 -5.65 -2.48
C VAL A 9 7.65 -5.19 -2.08
N LEU A 10 7.80 -4.73 -0.85
CA LEU A 10 9.08 -4.24 -0.32
C LEU A 10 9.26 -4.75 1.12
N ARG A 11 10.48 -5.18 1.45
CA ARG A 11 10.84 -5.53 2.84
C ARG A 11 11.16 -4.25 3.60
N THR A 12 10.63 -4.12 4.81
CA THR A 12 10.81 -2.94 5.66
C THR A 12 11.40 -3.33 7.01
N THR A 13 11.94 -2.35 7.73
CA THR A 13 12.31 -2.49 9.15
C THR A 13 11.62 -1.40 9.98
N PRO A 14 11.50 -1.54 11.32
CA PRO A 14 10.95 -0.48 12.17
C PRO A 14 11.70 0.85 12.02
N ALA A 15 13.02 0.81 11.84
CA ALA A 15 13.86 2.00 11.71
C ALA A 15 13.64 2.75 10.39
N THR A 16 13.10 2.08 9.36
CA THR A 16 13.03 2.61 7.99
C THR A 16 11.61 2.69 7.43
N VAL A 17 10.60 2.29 8.22
CA VAL A 17 9.21 2.10 7.76
C VAL A 17 8.63 3.29 7.01
N LEU A 18 8.88 4.54 7.45
CA LEU A 18 8.34 5.72 6.77
C LEU A 18 8.94 5.92 5.37
N ARG A 19 10.26 5.77 5.25
CA ARG A 19 10.98 5.87 3.97
C ARG A 19 10.57 4.73 3.04
N ASP A 20 10.50 3.52 3.58
CA ASP A 20 10.19 2.32 2.84
C ASP A 20 8.73 2.36 2.30
N TYR A 21 7.79 2.92 3.05
CA TYR A 21 6.42 3.18 2.56
C TYR A 21 6.38 4.26 1.48
N HIS A 22 7.16 5.33 1.61
CA HIS A 22 7.29 6.33 0.55
C HIS A 22 7.78 5.67 -0.75
N GLU A 23 8.81 4.83 -0.69
CA GLU A 23 9.30 4.08 -1.85
C GLU A 23 8.24 3.11 -2.41
N LEU A 24 7.59 2.33 -1.54
CA LEU A 24 6.56 1.37 -1.91
C LEU A 24 5.39 2.03 -2.67
N LEU A 25 4.91 3.18 -2.19
CA LEU A 25 3.82 3.90 -2.84
C LEU A 25 4.23 4.42 -4.22
N ASN A 26 5.47 4.91 -4.37
CA ASN A 26 5.99 5.34 -5.67
C ASN A 26 6.16 4.16 -6.64
N LEU A 27 6.61 2.99 -6.18
CA LEU A 27 6.65 1.76 -7.01
C LEU A 27 5.26 1.39 -7.52
N ALA A 28 4.22 1.57 -6.70
CA ALA A 28 2.82 1.34 -7.03
C ALA A 28 2.19 2.44 -7.91
N ARG A 29 2.92 3.53 -8.21
CA ARG A 29 2.44 4.69 -9.01
C ARG A 29 1.17 5.33 -8.46
N TYR A 30 1.05 5.43 -7.13
CA TYR A 30 -0.18 5.92 -6.50
C TYR A 30 -0.62 7.32 -6.96
N GLN A 31 0.34 8.20 -7.30
CA GLN A 31 0.06 9.58 -7.73
C GLN A 31 -0.70 9.67 -9.06
N ASP A 32 -0.69 8.62 -9.87
CA ASP A 32 -1.42 8.59 -11.14
C ASP A 32 -2.92 8.34 -10.94
N PHE A 33 -3.31 7.88 -9.74
CA PHE A 33 -4.67 7.43 -9.44
C PHE A 33 -5.30 8.14 -8.25
N LEU A 34 -4.50 8.67 -7.31
CA LEU A 34 -5.04 9.41 -6.17
C LEU A 34 -5.24 10.89 -6.51
N PRO A 35 -6.43 11.46 -6.24
CA PRO A 35 -6.71 12.88 -6.43
C PRO A 35 -5.83 13.73 -5.52
N LYS A 36 -5.25 14.81 -6.07
CA LYS A 36 -4.36 15.73 -5.33
C LYS A 36 -5.11 16.85 -4.62
N ASP A 37 -6.35 17.06 -4.99
CA ASP A 37 -7.26 18.10 -4.51
C ASP A 37 -8.24 17.59 -3.43
N ALA A 38 -8.16 16.31 -3.07
CA ALA A 38 -9.00 15.71 -2.05
C ALA A 38 -8.14 15.12 -0.90
N PRO A 39 -8.56 15.30 0.37
CA PRO A 39 -7.94 14.62 1.50
C PRO A 39 -7.96 13.10 1.29
N THR A 40 -6.79 12.47 1.42
CA THR A 40 -6.64 11.02 1.32
C THR A 40 -6.22 10.45 2.67
N SER A 41 -6.98 9.48 3.18
CA SER A 41 -6.69 8.81 4.44
C SER A 41 -5.99 7.46 4.23
N LEU A 42 -4.95 7.19 5.01
CA LEU A 42 -4.32 5.89 5.05
C LEU A 42 -5.05 4.98 6.03
N LYS A 43 -5.74 3.95 5.52
CA LYS A 43 -6.43 2.94 6.34
C LYS A 43 -5.57 1.70 6.46
N ILE A 44 -5.22 1.35 7.69
CA ILE A 44 -4.64 0.05 8.00
C ILE A 44 -5.74 -1.01 7.94
N ASN A 45 -5.47 -2.11 7.26
CA ASN A 45 -6.30 -3.31 7.34
C ASN A 45 -5.70 -4.19 8.42
N ILE A 46 -6.31 -4.22 9.60
CA ILE A 46 -5.96 -5.17 10.65
C ILE A 46 -7.09 -6.18 10.77
N SER A 47 -6.78 -7.46 10.59
CA SER A 47 -7.71 -8.57 10.66
C SER A 47 -7.56 -9.31 11.98
N TRP A 48 -8.44 -9.03 12.94
CA TRP A 48 -8.57 -9.83 14.17
C TRP A 48 -9.78 -10.79 14.12
N HIS A 49 -10.79 -10.48 13.28
CA HIS A 49 -12.05 -11.23 13.18
C HIS A 49 -12.35 -11.79 11.77
N PHE A 50 -11.76 -11.23 10.71
CA PHE A 50 -12.01 -11.65 9.32
C PHE A 50 -10.71 -11.72 8.53
N PHE A 51 -10.51 -12.80 7.78
CA PHE A 51 -9.33 -12.99 6.94
C PHE A 51 -9.30 -11.97 5.80
N PHE A 52 -8.24 -11.16 5.76
CA PHE A 52 -7.93 -10.29 4.63
C PHE A 52 -6.57 -10.72 4.05
N PRO A 53 -6.46 -11.08 2.75
CA PRO A 53 -5.24 -11.62 2.16
C PRO A 53 -3.98 -10.73 2.31
N ALA A 54 -4.15 -9.42 2.51
CA ALA A 54 -3.06 -8.47 2.72
C ALA A 54 -2.75 -8.16 4.20
N SER A 55 -3.54 -8.71 5.14
CA SER A 55 -3.45 -8.47 6.58
C SER A 55 -3.17 -9.72 7.41
N SER A 56 -3.31 -10.90 6.79
CA SER A 56 -3.19 -12.22 7.42
C SER A 56 -2.19 -13.10 6.66
N THR A 57 -0.98 -12.61 6.43
CA THR A 57 0.10 -13.39 5.78
C THR A 57 1.09 -13.88 6.84
N THR A 58 1.31 -15.19 6.94
CA THR A 58 2.48 -15.80 7.63
C THR A 58 3.71 -15.77 6.73
#